data_AF-A0A931X0T5-F1
#
_entry.id   AF-A0A931X0T5-F1
#
_cell.length_a   1.000
_cell.length_b   1.000
_cell.length_c   1.000
_cell.angle_alpha   90.00
_cell.angle_beta   90.00
_cell.angle_gamma   90.00
#
_symmetry.space_group_name_H-M   'P 1'
#
loop_
_entity.id
_entity.type
_entity.pdbx_description
1 polymer ?
#
loop_
_entity_poly.entity_id
_entity_poly.type
_entity_poly.pdbx_seq_one_letter_code
_entity_poly.pdbx_strand_id
1 'polypeptide(L)'
;LLAEQMRAPKPKIRADGALRFNQARHPLLTGDVVPIDVRLGDEFTTLVITGPNTGGKTVTLKTVGLLTLMAQAGLFIPTAEGSETPVFSKVLADIGDEQSIEQSLSTFSSHMTAIVSILQRLPPPVLRPGSGHALVLLDEVGAGTDPTEGVALARALIEHLHARGVRTAVTTHYNELKALAFSHPGIQNASVEFDAETLRPTFRLLIGVPGRSQALTIAARLGLDSAIIERAKSFVGEEIMAIDRVLSDIEADRRAYEYELAQAALHRTEAEGVRRSRPGGAARRTGRGRAAWPGRVYRPVGHQRHRRWPSHSRRSGSRGWLHESQGAAGGAPDGRGKGHSPATVPARAEGTRRCCSRSARINQHPRPAGRGSHSCVGQVSG
;
A
#
# COMPACT_ATOMS: atom_id res chain seq x y z
N LEU A 1 7.69 15.75 29.37
CA LEU A 1 6.22 15.82 29.46
C LEU A 1 5.54 15.13 28.28
N LEU A 2 5.33 15.79 27.12
CA LEU A 2 4.54 15.23 26.01
C LEU A 2 5.03 13.86 25.50
N ALA A 3 6.35 13.68 25.36
CA ALA A 3 6.92 12.40 24.92
C ALA A 3 6.64 11.25 25.91
N GLU A 4 6.62 11.53 27.21
CA GLU A 4 6.35 10.52 28.26
C GLU A 4 4.86 10.15 28.27
N GLN A 5 3.98 11.15 28.16
CA GLN A 5 2.52 10.97 28.06
C GLN A 5 2.15 10.05 26.89
N MET A 6 2.79 10.24 25.73
CA MET A 6 2.57 9.43 24.53
C MET A 6 3.27 8.06 24.55
N ARG A 7 4.15 7.79 25.54
CA ARG A 7 5.15 6.70 25.52
C ARG A 7 5.91 6.66 24.18
N ALA A 8 6.51 7.79 23.84
CA ALA A 8 7.11 8.08 22.55
C ALA A 8 8.66 8.10 22.65
N PRO A 9 9.38 7.13 22.06
CA PRO A 9 10.84 7.19 21.96
C PRO A 9 11.31 8.20 20.89
N LYS A 10 12.61 8.52 20.94
CA LYS A 10 13.28 9.32 19.90
C LYS A 10 13.38 8.49 18.60
N PRO A 11 12.85 8.96 17.45
CA PRO A 11 13.05 8.27 16.18
C PRO A 11 14.50 8.37 15.71
N LYS A 12 14.95 7.34 14.99
CA LYS A 12 16.19 7.43 14.19
C LYS A 12 15.89 8.11 12.85
N ILE A 13 16.79 8.98 12.40
CA ILE A 13 16.71 9.56 11.05
C ILE A 13 17.50 8.71 10.07
N ARG A 14 16.88 8.28 8.96
CA ARG A 14 17.49 7.47 7.90
C ARG A 14 17.90 8.30 6.69
N ALA A 15 18.97 7.85 6.02
CA ALA A 15 19.58 8.55 4.89
C ALA A 15 19.22 7.96 3.51
N ASP A 16 18.51 6.84 3.48
CA ASP A 16 18.15 6.04 2.29
C ASP A 16 16.73 6.30 1.77
N GLY A 17 15.95 7.15 2.47
CA GLY A 17 14.57 7.44 2.12
C GLY A 17 13.56 6.35 2.51
N ALA A 18 13.94 5.37 3.34
CA ALA A 18 13.01 4.37 3.88
C ALA A 18 12.50 4.77 5.27
N LEU A 19 11.20 4.53 5.52
CA LEU A 19 10.56 4.67 6.83
C LEU A 19 10.17 3.30 7.40
N ARG A 20 10.23 3.18 8.72
CA ARG A 20 9.86 1.99 9.48
C ARG A 20 9.35 2.41 10.87
N PHE A 21 8.04 2.44 11.06
CA PHE A 21 7.44 2.68 12.37
C PHE A 21 7.02 1.34 12.97
N ASN A 22 7.67 0.95 14.08
CA ASN A 22 7.32 -0.24 14.83
C ASN A 22 6.23 0.14 15.84
N GLN A 23 5.14 -0.62 15.93
CA GLN A 23 4.07 -0.46 16.93
C GLN A 23 3.59 0.99 17.11
N ALA A 24 3.37 1.67 15.99
CA ALA A 24 2.94 3.06 15.90
C ALA A 24 1.51 3.26 16.39
N ARG A 25 1.25 4.34 17.13
CA ARG A 25 -0.09 4.74 17.58
C ARG A 25 -0.40 6.14 17.06
N HIS A 26 -1.64 6.40 16.66
CA HIS A 26 -2.04 7.74 16.24
C HIS A 26 -2.04 8.70 17.47
N PRO A 27 -1.27 9.81 17.47
CA PRO A 27 -1.09 10.67 18.65
C PRO A 27 -2.36 11.24 19.26
N LEU A 28 -3.44 11.37 18.48
CA LEU A 28 -4.73 11.94 18.91
C LEU A 28 -5.78 10.89 19.29
N LEU A 29 -5.48 9.59 19.18
CA LEU A 29 -6.37 8.54 19.68
C LEU A 29 -6.13 8.30 21.17
N THR A 30 -7.19 7.99 21.90
CA THR A 30 -7.19 7.80 23.36
C THR A 30 -7.74 6.42 23.73
N GLY A 31 -7.47 5.96 24.96
CA GLY A 31 -7.80 4.60 25.39
C GLY A 31 -6.85 3.54 24.81
N ASP A 32 -7.35 2.32 24.66
CA ASP A 32 -6.57 1.17 24.17
C ASP A 32 -6.41 1.20 22.64
N VAL A 33 -5.49 2.06 22.18
CA VAL A 33 -5.14 2.21 20.76
C VAL A 33 -4.29 1.03 20.31
N VAL A 34 -4.86 0.19 19.43
CA VAL A 34 -4.12 -0.88 18.76
C VAL A 34 -2.96 -0.28 17.94
N PRO A 35 -1.72 -0.72 18.18
CA PRO A 35 -0.55 -0.23 17.45
C PRO A 35 -0.40 -0.93 16.08
N ILE A 36 0.16 -0.21 15.10
CA ILE A 36 0.42 -0.72 13.75
C ILE A 36 1.91 -0.73 13.39
N ASP A 37 2.36 -1.74 12.66
CA ASP A 37 3.72 -1.81 12.11
C ASP A 37 3.70 -1.37 10.63
N VAL A 38 4.45 -0.32 10.29
CA VAL A 38 4.48 0.24 8.93
C VAL A 38 5.91 0.33 8.43
N ARG A 39 6.16 -0.15 7.21
CA ARG A 39 7.43 0.00 6.48
C ARG A 39 7.17 0.46 5.06
N LEU A 40 8.00 1.37 4.53
CA LEU A 40 7.87 1.90 3.17
C LEU A 40 9.21 2.47 2.68
N GLY A 41 9.62 2.14 1.46
CA GLY A 41 10.88 2.59 0.84
C GLY A 41 12.09 1.67 1.06
N ASP A 42 11.93 0.54 1.76
CA ASP A 42 12.90 -0.57 1.80
C ASP A 42 12.73 -1.45 0.53
N GLU A 43 11.90 -2.50 0.60
CA GLU A 43 11.65 -3.47 -0.49
C GLU A 43 10.66 -2.97 -1.56
N PHE A 44 9.84 -1.98 -1.19
CA PHE A 44 8.77 -1.43 -2.02
C PHE A 44 8.62 0.07 -1.76
N THR A 45 8.33 0.85 -2.80
CA THR A 45 8.09 2.31 -2.70
C THR A 45 6.60 2.64 -2.59
N THR A 46 5.71 1.72 -2.96
CA THR A 46 4.26 1.90 -2.90
C THR A 46 3.62 0.85 -1.99
N LEU A 47 2.71 1.27 -1.11
CA LEU A 47 1.85 0.42 -0.28
C LEU A 47 0.38 0.63 -0.65
N VAL A 48 -0.33 -0.44 -1.02
CA VAL A 48 -1.76 -0.43 -1.36
C VAL A 48 -2.53 -1.07 -0.21
N ILE A 49 -3.26 -0.25 0.56
CA ILE A 49 -3.96 -0.66 1.79
C ILE A 49 -5.44 -0.94 1.46
N THR A 50 -5.90 -2.13 1.82
CA THR A 50 -7.23 -2.66 1.45
C THR A 50 -8.00 -3.19 2.66
N GLY A 51 -9.29 -3.46 2.48
CA GLY A 51 -10.20 -3.89 3.56
C GLY A 51 -11.34 -2.89 3.83
N PRO A 52 -12.22 -3.18 4.79
CA PRO A 52 -13.40 -2.36 5.06
C PRO A 52 -13.03 -0.95 5.58
N ASN A 53 -13.89 0.04 5.32
CA ASN A 53 -13.64 1.44 5.69
C ASN A 53 -13.57 1.62 7.22
N THR A 54 -14.36 0.85 7.97
CA THR A 54 -14.29 0.73 9.43
C THR A 54 -12.99 0.12 9.96
N GLY A 55 -12.16 -0.49 9.11
CA GLY A 55 -10.91 -1.15 9.48
C GLY A 55 -9.75 -0.22 9.88
N GLY A 56 -9.89 1.10 9.69
CA GLY A 56 -8.83 2.07 10.04
C GLY A 56 -7.83 2.38 8.91
N LYS A 57 -8.23 2.20 7.63
CA LYS A 57 -7.41 2.56 6.45
C LYS A 57 -6.93 4.02 6.51
N THR A 58 -7.88 4.96 6.64
CA THR A 58 -7.66 6.40 6.81
C THR A 58 -6.79 6.73 8.03
N VAL A 59 -7.03 6.05 9.16
CA VAL A 59 -6.25 6.23 10.41
C VAL A 59 -4.80 5.80 10.21
N THR A 60 -4.55 4.75 9.42
CA THR A 60 -3.21 4.32 9.04
C THR A 60 -2.48 5.41 8.25
N LEU A 61 -3.09 5.97 7.20
CA LEU A 61 -2.50 7.08 6.44
C LEU A 61 -2.22 8.30 7.33
N LYS A 62 -3.23 8.74 8.11
CA LYS A 62 -3.11 9.87 9.05
C LYS A 62 -1.97 9.65 10.05
N THR A 63 -1.79 8.42 10.57
CA THR A 63 -0.68 8.06 11.45
C THR A 63 0.67 8.19 10.74
N VAL A 64 0.85 7.58 9.57
CA VAL A 64 2.12 7.61 8.83
C VAL A 64 2.54 9.04 8.49
N GLY A 65 1.61 9.87 8.01
CA GLY A 65 1.88 11.28 7.72
C GLY A 65 2.23 12.10 8.96
N LEU A 66 1.43 11.98 10.02
CA LEU A 66 1.61 12.76 11.25
C LEU A 66 2.92 12.39 11.98
N LEU A 67 3.25 11.10 12.11
CA LEU A 67 4.51 10.69 12.74
C LEU A 67 5.74 11.11 11.92
N THR A 68 5.65 11.08 10.58
CA THR A 68 6.71 11.60 9.70
C THR A 68 6.93 13.10 9.94
N LEU A 69 5.85 13.89 9.99
CA LEU A 69 5.92 15.33 10.25
C LEU A 69 6.43 15.66 11.66
N MET A 70 5.98 14.92 12.67
CA MET A 70 6.47 15.06 14.06
C MET A 70 7.98 14.82 14.15
N ALA A 71 8.48 13.74 13.55
CA ALA A 71 9.91 13.44 13.53
C ALA A 71 10.73 14.51 12.77
N GLN A 72 10.20 15.03 11.64
CA GLN A 72 10.81 16.14 10.91
C GLN A 72 10.78 17.47 11.67
N ALA A 73 9.83 17.66 12.60
CA ALA A 73 9.81 18.77 13.55
C ALA A 73 10.70 18.55 14.80
N GLY A 74 11.46 17.45 14.86
CA GLY A 74 12.33 17.11 15.99
C GLY A 74 11.61 16.50 17.21
N LEU A 75 10.32 16.16 17.08
CA LEU A 75 9.52 15.56 18.15
C LEU A 75 9.77 14.05 18.27
N PHE A 76 9.57 13.51 19.47
CA PHE A 76 9.54 12.06 19.72
C PHE A 76 8.17 11.52 19.29
N ILE A 77 8.12 10.30 18.75
CA ILE A 77 6.90 9.75 18.11
C ILE A 77 6.34 8.53 18.88
N PRO A 78 5.02 8.41 19.08
CA PRO A 78 4.41 7.25 19.74
C PRO A 78 4.54 5.95 18.94
N THR A 79 5.65 5.28 19.15
CA THR A 79 6.05 4.01 18.52
C THR A 79 6.76 3.11 19.55
N ALA A 80 7.17 1.91 19.15
CA ALA A 80 8.21 1.16 19.86
C ALA A 80 9.62 1.62 19.44
N GLU A 81 10.62 1.25 20.24
CA GLU A 81 12.02 1.53 19.95
C GLU A 81 12.49 0.96 18.60
N GLY A 82 13.60 1.52 18.11
CA GLY A 82 14.14 1.14 16.81
C GLY A 82 13.28 1.60 15.61
N SER A 83 12.29 2.46 15.82
CA SER A 83 11.54 3.12 14.75
C SER A 83 12.37 4.20 14.05
N GLU A 84 12.23 4.30 12.73
CA GLU A 84 13.14 5.02 11.83
C GLU A 84 12.35 5.74 10.72
N THR A 85 12.79 6.92 10.29
CA THR A 85 12.14 7.69 9.20
C THR A 85 13.17 8.59 8.50
N PRO A 86 13.07 8.87 7.20
CA PRO A 86 13.92 9.85 6.56
C PRO A 86 13.35 11.26 6.79
N VAL A 87 14.10 12.28 6.35
CA VAL A 87 13.54 13.61 6.11
C VAL A 87 13.05 13.65 4.67
N PHE A 88 11.74 13.75 4.45
CA PHE A 88 11.16 13.94 3.12
C PHE A 88 11.17 15.41 2.71
N SER A 89 11.49 15.68 1.44
CA SER A 89 11.44 17.05 0.89
C SER A 89 10.03 17.63 0.86
N LYS A 90 9.02 16.75 0.75
CA LYS A 90 7.59 17.03 0.89
C LYS A 90 6.87 15.84 1.52
N VAL A 91 5.93 16.12 2.42
CA VAL A 91 4.80 15.23 2.72
C VAL A 91 3.57 15.85 2.06
N LEU A 92 2.85 15.06 1.27
CA LEU A 92 1.68 15.48 0.48
C LEU A 92 0.56 14.47 0.75
N ALA A 93 -0.67 14.95 0.89
CA ALA A 93 -1.81 14.12 1.25
C ALA A 93 -3.08 14.58 0.55
N ASP A 94 -3.86 13.62 0.06
CA ASP A 94 -5.28 13.77 -0.23
C ASP A 94 -6.03 12.77 0.66
N ILE A 95 -6.65 13.29 1.72
CA ILE A 95 -7.29 12.51 2.79
C ILE A 95 -8.46 13.35 3.31
N GLY A 96 -9.69 12.87 3.15
CA GLY A 96 -10.92 13.56 3.57
C GLY A 96 -12.07 12.59 3.78
N ASP A 97 -13.16 13.08 4.36
CA ASP A 97 -14.39 12.32 4.55
C ASP A 97 -15.40 12.69 3.45
N GLU A 98 -15.85 11.71 2.65
CA GLU A 98 -16.80 11.93 1.53
C GLU A 98 -18.22 12.33 1.98
N GLN A 99 -18.47 12.52 3.28
CA GLN A 99 -19.81 12.63 3.87
C GLN A 99 -20.32 14.07 4.05
N SER A 100 -19.70 15.06 3.40
CA SER A 100 -20.26 16.43 3.36
C SER A 100 -21.44 16.50 2.38
N ILE A 101 -22.67 16.52 2.92
CA ILE A 101 -23.92 16.55 2.14
C ILE A 101 -23.98 17.75 1.18
N GLU A 102 -23.37 18.88 1.57
CA GLU A 102 -23.25 20.11 0.76
C GLU A 102 -22.41 19.93 -0.53
N GLN A 103 -21.67 18.83 -0.66
CA GLN A 103 -20.71 18.57 -1.75
C GLN A 103 -21.11 17.43 -2.69
N SER A 104 -22.39 17.07 -2.76
CA SER A 104 -22.95 15.94 -3.53
C SER A 104 -22.74 15.96 -5.07
N LEU A 105 -21.97 16.92 -5.61
CA LEU A 105 -21.49 16.97 -7.00
C LEU A 105 -19.97 17.30 -7.13
N SER A 106 -19.25 17.54 -6.02
CA SER A 106 -17.87 18.04 -6.05
C SER A 106 -16.80 17.11 -5.48
N THR A 107 -17.15 15.98 -4.85
CA THR A 107 -16.18 15.08 -4.18
C THR A 107 -15.07 14.61 -5.11
N PHE A 108 -15.40 13.93 -6.22
CA PHE A 108 -14.40 13.48 -7.22
C PHE A 108 -13.57 14.65 -7.79
N SER A 109 -14.23 15.75 -8.16
CA SER A 109 -13.55 16.96 -8.69
C SER A 109 -12.59 17.62 -7.69
N SER A 110 -12.90 17.57 -6.39
CA SER A 110 -12.03 18.03 -5.31
C SER A 110 -10.81 17.10 -5.15
N HIS A 111 -11.02 15.78 -5.13
CA HIS A 111 -9.91 14.81 -5.11
C HIS A 111 -9.00 14.95 -6.33
N MET A 112 -9.57 15.11 -7.53
CA MET A 112 -8.79 15.35 -8.75
C MET A 112 -8.01 16.66 -8.68
N THR A 113 -8.60 17.73 -8.12
CA THR A 113 -7.90 19.01 -7.91
C THR A 113 -6.77 18.88 -6.89
N ALA A 114 -6.97 18.12 -5.81
CA ALA A 114 -5.94 17.81 -4.81
C ALA A 114 -4.80 17.01 -5.45
N ILE A 115 -5.10 15.91 -6.14
CA ILE A 115 -4.13 15.06 -6.85
C ILE A 115 -3.34 15.85 -7.90
N VAL A 116 -3.99 16.70 -8.69
CA VAL A 116 -3.29 17.59 -9.65
C VAL A 116 -2.34 18.54 -8.90
N SER A 117 -2.75 19.12 -7.77
CA SER A 117 -1.86 19.97 -6.97
C SER A 117 -0.72 19.20 -6.32
N ILE A 118 -0.93 17.94 -5.90
CA ILE A 118 0.12 17.02 -5.43
C ILE A 118 1.15 16.78 -6.54
N LEU A 119 0.71 16.39 -7.73
CA LEU A 119 1.58 16.11 -8.88
C LEU A 119 2.39 17.33 -9.33
N GLN A 120 1.81 18.53 -9.26
CA GLN A 120 2.50 19.81 -9.51
C GLN A 120 3.51 20.19 -8.42
N ARG A 121 3.28 19.79 -7.17
CA ARG A 121 4.13 20.09 -6.00
C ARG A 121 5.20 19.03 -5.72
N LEU A 122 5.19 17.91 -6.44
CA LEU A 122 6.24 16.90 -6.35
C LEU A 122 7.61 17.51 -6.68
N PRO A 123 8.64 17.29 -5.85
CA PRO A 123 9.99 17.69 -6.19
C PRO A 123 10.48 16.88 -7.42
N PRO A 124 11.44 17.39 -8.20
CA PRO A 124 12.11 16.56 -9.21
C PRO A 124 12.78 15.33 -8.55
N PRO A 125 13.15 14.28 -9.30
CA PRO A 125 13.84 13.11 -8.76
C PRO A 125 15.26 13.43 -8.23
N VAL A 126 15.32 14.01 -7.02
CA VAL A 126 16.56 14.49 -6.41
C VAL A 126 17.31 13.34 -5.70
N LEU A 127 18.39 12.88 -6.33
CA LEU A 127 19.35 11.91 -5.79
C LEU A 127 20.28 12.53 -4.72
N ARG A 128 19.72 13.19 -3.69
CA ARG A 128 20.51 13.71 -2.56
C ARG A 128 20.73 12.61 -1.53
N PRO A 129 21.98 12.26 -1.17
CA PRO A 129 22.25 11.42 -0.01
C PRO A 129 21.63 12.04 1.24
N GLY A 130 20.94 11.27 2.06
CA GLY A 130 20.32 11.76 3.29
C GLY A 130 18.84 12.17 3.20
N SER A 131 18.22 12.16 2.02
CA SER A 131 16.87 12.71 1.82
C SER A 131 15.88 11.69 1.26
N GLY A 132 14.68 11.65 1.83
CA GLY A 132 13.50 11.13 1.14
C GLY A 132 13.07 12.10 0.03
N HIS A 133 12.62 11.55 -1.10
CA HIS A 133 12.11 12.32 -2.25
C HIS A 133 10.82 13.07 -1.87
N ALA A 134 9.71 12.36 -1.83
CA ALA A 134 8.45 12.81 -1.23
C ALA A 134 7.71 11.61 -0.62
N LEU A 135 6.86 11.89 0.38
CA LEU A 135 5.83 11.00 0.88
C LEU A 135 4.48 11.47 0.33
N VAL A 136 3.74 10.59 -0.34
CA VAL A 136 2.38 10.84 -0.86
C VAL A 136 1.40 9.88 -0.20
N LEU A 137 0.29 10.42 0.32
CA LEU A 137 -0.77 9.68 0.99
C LEU A 137 -2.09 9.94 0.26
N LEU A 138 -2.77 8.91 -0.25
CA LEU A 138 -4.04 9.06 -0.98
C LEU A 138 -5.10 8.13 -0.39
N ASP A 139 -6.18 8.68 0.16
CA ASP A 139 -7.31 7.89 0.67
C ASP A 139 -8.34 7.63 -0.46
N GLU A 140 -8.96 6.45 -0.47
CA GLU A 140 -10.04 6.04 -1.40
C GLU A 140 -9.77 6.40 -2.89
N VAL A 141 -8.52 6.20 -3.36
CA VAL A 141 -8.09 6.74 -4.66
C VAL A 141 -8.91 6.17 -5.83
N GLY A 142 -9.54 7.08 -6.59
CA GLY A 142 -10.44 6.75 -7.70
C GLY A 142 -11.91 6.52 -7.32
N ALA A 143 -12.31 6.79 -6.07
CA ALA A 143 -13.72 6.80 -5.65
C ALA A 143 -14.54 7.94 -6.31
N GLY A 144 -15.86 7.91 -6.14
CA GLY A 144 -16.76 9.01 -6.54
C GLY A 144 -17.02 9.17 -8.05
N THR A 145 -16.67 8.17 -8.88
CA THR A 145 -16.90 8.15 -10.33
C THR A 145 -17.26 6.73 -10.80
N ASP A 146 -17.36 6.48 -12.11
CA ASP A 146 -17.51 5.12 -12.66
C ASP A 146 -16.37 4.20 -12.18
N PRO A 147 -16.66 2.99 -11.64
CA PRO A 147 -15.62 2.10 -11.13
C PRO A 147 -14.54 1.73 -12.15
N THR A 148 -14.89 1.60 -13.43
CA THR A 148 -13.95 1.23 -14.50
C THR A 148 -12.95 2.36 -14.76
N GLU A 149 -13.44 3.60 -14.87
CA GLU A 149 -12.61 4.79 -15.03
C GLU A 149 -11.80 5.08 -13.76
N GLY A 150 -12.42 4.94 -12.59
CA GLY A 150 -11.81 5.11 -11.28
C GLY A 150 -10.62 4.17 -11.05
N VAL A 151 -10.80 2.88 -11.33
CA VAL A 151 -9.72 1.86 -11.30
C VAL A 151 -8.60 2.21 -12.27
N ALA A 152 -8.93 2.54 -13.53
CA ALA A 152 -7.93 2.84 -14.55
C ALA A 152 -7.09 4.08 -14.20
N LEU A 153 -7.74 5.14 -13.69
CA LEU A 153 -7.10 6.37 -13.27
C LEU A 153 -6.25 6.19 -12.01
N ALA A 154 -6.78 5.50 -11.00
CA ALA A 154 -6.05 5.17 -9.78
C ALA A 154 -4.80 4.33 -10.08
N ARG A 155 -4.93 3.32 -10.94
CA ARG A 155 -3.81 2.50 -11.42
C ARG A 155 -2.74 3.35 -12.09
N ALA A 156 -3.12 4.17 -13.08
CA ALA A 156 -2.17 5.02 -13.81
C ALA A 156 -1.46 6.02 -12.89
N LEU A 157 -2.16 6.59 -11.91
CA LEU A 157 -1.58 7.47 -10.89
C LEU A 157 -0.57 6.73 -9.99
N ILE A 158 -0.90 5.52 -9.54
CA ILE A 158 -0.03 4.71 -8.70
C ILE A 158 1.25 4.31 -9.47
N GLU A 159 1.11 3.84 -10.70
CA GLU A 159 2.24 3.51 -11.59
C GLU A 159 3.13 4.75 -11.84
N HIS A 160 2.53 5.92 -12.06
CA HIS A 160 3.25 7.18 -12.26
C HIS A 160 4.03 7.67 -11.04
N LEU A 161 3.45 7.53 -9.83
CA LEU A 161 4.13 7.86 -8.57
C LEU A 161 5.26 6.87 -8.27
N HIS A 162 5.01 5.58 -8.46
CA HIS A 162 5.98 4.50 -8.30
C HIS A 162 7.20 4.69 -9.23
N ALA A 163 6.98 4.95 -10.52
CA ALA A 163 8.03 5.21 -11.50
C ALA A 163 8.87 6.47 -11.21
N ARG A 164 8.35 7.42 -10.43
CA ARG A 164 9.09 8.59 -9.93
C ARG A 164 9.91 8.33 -8.66
N GLY A 165 9.82 7.13 -8.08
CA GLY A 165 10.51 6.77 -6.82
C GLY A 165 9.91 7.40 -5.55
N VAL A 166 8.70 7.99 -5.68
CA VAL A 166 7.94 8.58 -4.57
C VAL A 166 7.59 7.48 -3.57
N ARG A 167 7.66 7.78 -2.26
CA ARG A 167 7.12 6.88 -1.23
C ARG A 167 5.62 7.12 -1.17
N THR A 168 4.83 6.14 -1.54
CA THR A 168 3.38 6.29 -1.70
C THR A 168 2.66 5.29 -0.81
N ALA A 169 1.68 5.75 -0.01
CA ALA A 169 0.69 4.87 0.60
C ALA A 169 -0.69 5.28 0.09
N VAL A 170 -1.43 4.34 -0.48
CA VAL A 170 -2.81 4.55 -0.95
C VAL A 170 -3.75 3.64 -0.19
N THR A 171 -5.00 4.05 -0.03
CA THR A 171 -6.10 3.15 0.36
C THR A 171 -7.08 3.01 -0.80
N THR A 172 -7.76 1.86 -0.87
CA THR A 172 -8.80 1.63 -1.88
C THR A 172 -9.75 0.53 -1.46
N HIS A 173 -10.95 0.54 -2.04
CA HIS A 173 -11.93 -0.55 -2.00
C HIS A 173 -11.92 -1.42 -3.28
N TYR A 174 -11.20 -1.01 -4.34
CA TYR A 174 -11.16 -1.75 -5.61
C TYR A 174 -10.38 -3.07 -5.52
N ASN A 175 -10.90 -4.12 -6.17
CA ASN A 175 -10.27 -5.45 -6.21
C ASN A 175 -9.09 -5.48 -7.18
N GLU A 176 -9.20 -4.73 -8.27
CA GLU A 176 -8.31 -4.69 -9.42
C GLU A 176 -6.94 -4.11 -9.02
N LEU A 177 -6.93 -3.17 -8.06
CA LEU A 177 -5.70 -2.61 -7.49
C LEU A 177 -4.98 -3.60 -6.55
N LYS A 178 -5.64 -4.66 -6.05
CA LYS A 178 -4.97 -5.78 -5.37
C LYS A 178 -4.09 -6.56 -6.35
N ALA A 179 -4.50 -6.69 -7.61
CA ALA A 179 -3.73 -7.37 -8.66
C ALA A 179 -2.48 -6.57 -9.11
N LEU A 180 -2.46 -5.25 -8.87
CA LEU A 180 -1.34 -4.38 -9.24
C LEU A 180 -0.05 -4.76 -8.51
N ALA A 181 -0.10 -5.03 -7.20
CA ALA A 181 1.08 -5.39 -6.41
C ALA A 181 1.65 -6.79 -6.75
N PHE A 182 0.82 -7.71 -7.27
CA PHE A 182 1.32 -9.01 -7.75
C PHE A 182 2.02 -8.93 -9.11
N SER A 183 1.73 -7.88 -9.90
CA SER A 183 2.26 -7.69 -11.25
C SER A 183 3.42 -6.69 -11.33
N HIS A 184 3.55 -5.77 -10.35
CA HIS A 184 4.51 -4.67 -10.37
C HIS A 184 5.49 -4.72 -9.18
N PRO A 185 6.75 -5.17 -9.40
CA PRO A 185 7.77 -5.22 -8.34
C PRO A 185 8.00 -3.87 -7.66
N GLY A 186 7.97 -3.86 -6.32
CA GLY A 186 8.10 -2.64 -5.53
C GLY A 186 6.79 -1.87 -5.29
N ILE A 187 5.66 -2.44 -5.71
CA ILE A 187 4.33 -2.15 -5.18
C ILE A 187 3.94 -3.31 -4.25
N GLN A 188 3.43 -3.02 -3.05
CA GLN A 188 3.09 -4.03 -2.05
C GLN A 188 1.64 -3.89 -1.57
N ASN A 189 0.90 -5.00 -1.53
CA ASN A 189 -0.40 -5.08 -0.87
C ASN A 189 -0.25 -5.07 0.65
N ALA A 190 -1.19 -4.43 1.32
CA ALA A 190 -1.48 -4.57 2.74
C ALA A 190 -2.99 -4.54 2.99
N SER A 191 -3.40 -4.99 4.18
CA SER A 191 -4.79 -4.96 4.60
C SER A 191 -4.97 -4.61 6.06
N VAL A 192 -6.14 -4.06 6.40
CA VAL A 192 -6.59 -3.91 7.79
C VAL A 192 -7.42 -5.13 8.17
N GLU A 193 -6.99 -5.87 9.20
CA GLU A 193 -7.64 -7.10 9.63
C GLU A 193 -8.97 -6.79 10.33
N PHE A 194 -10.06 -7.38 9.82
CA PHE A 194 -11.42 -7.23 10.33
C PHE A 194 -11.98 -8.59 10.71
N ASP A 195 -12.51 -8.69 11.92
CA ASP A 195 -13.10 -9.92 12.43
C ASP A 195 -14.56 -10.04 11.98
N ALA A 196 -14.79 -10.95 11.03
CA ALA A 196 -16.11 -11.31 10.53
C ALA A 196 -17.03 -11.95 11.59
N GLU A 197 -16.49 -12.41 12.73
CA GLU A 197 -17.28 -13.04 13.79
C GLU A 197 -17.81 -12.03 14.82
N THR A 198 -16.98 -11.13 15.34
CA THR A 198 -17.46 -10.05 16.21
C THR A 198 -18.00 -8.82 15.45
N LEU A 199 -17.83 -8.77 14.12
CA LEU A 199 -18.04 -7.60 13.25
C LEU A 199 -17.19 -6.38 13.65
N ARG A 200 -16.04 -6.61 14.29
CA ARG A 200 -15.16 -5.54 14.79
C ARG A 200 -13.89 -5.42 13.94
N PRO A 201 -13.43 -4.20 13.66
CA PRO A 201 -12.07 -4.01 13.20
C PRO A 201 -11.09 -4.44 14.30
N THR A 202 -10.08 -5.22 13.95
CA THR A 202 -8.96 -5.50 14.87
C THR A 202 -7.93 -4.37 14.86
N PHE A 203 -8.01 -3.49 13.85
CA PHE A 203 -7.06 -2.42 13.51
C PHE A 203 -5.61 -2.88 13.24
N ARG A 204 -5.32 -4.19 13.19
CA ARG A 204 -3.99 -4.72 12.80
C ARG A 204 -3.76 -4.50 11.31
N LEU A 205 -2.63 -3.90 10.95
CA LEU A 205 -2.18 -3.75 9.57
C LEU A 205 -1.31 -4.95 9.15
N LEU A 206 -1.73 -5.67 8.12
CA LEU A 206 -1.06 -6.86 7.58
C LEU A 206 -0.34 -6.51 6.27
N ILE A 207 0.93 -6.15 6.34
CA ILE A 207 1.76 -5.92 5.15
C ILE A 207 2.15 -7.27 4.52
N GLY A 208 1.89 -7.42 3.22
CA GLY A 208 2.05 -8.68 2.48
C GLY A 208 0.71 -9.20 1.93
N VAL A 209 -0.39 -8.96 2.66
CA VAL A 209 -1.69 -9.62 2.44
C VAL A 209 -2.72 -8.60 1.95
N PRO A 210 -3.30 -8.74 0.74
CA PRO A 210 -4.48 -7.97 0.34
C PRO A 210 -5.73 -8.50 1.06
N GLY A 211 -6.64 -7.59 1.43
CA GLY A 211 -7.81 -7.93 2.23
C GLY A 211 -9.01 -8.35 1.38
N ARG A 212 -9.81 -9.29 1.89
CA ARG A 212 -11.06 -9.72 1.24
C ARG A 212 -12.16 -8.66 1.24
N SER A 213 -13.06 -8.78 0.28
CA SER A 213 -14.23 -7.91 0.13
C SER A 213 -15.44 -8.46 0.89
N GLN A 214 -15.53 -8.14 2.18
CA GLN A 214 -16.42 -8.83 3.14
C GLN A 214 -17.91 -8.37 3.16
N ALA A 215 -18.35 -7.54 2.21
CA ALA A 215 -19.65 -6.86 2.27
C ALA A 215 -20.85 -7.82 2.42
N LEU A 216 -20.90 -8.91 1.63
CA LEU A 216 -21.99 -9.89 1.71
C LEU A 216 -21.98 -10.70 3.01
N THR A 217 -20.79 -11.02 3.54
CA THR A 217 -20.62 -11.70 4.84
C THR A 217 -21.14 -10.83 5.99
N ILE A 218 -20.82 -9.53 5.96
CA ILE A 218 -21.31 -8.55 6.94
C ILE A 218 -22.83 -8.40 6.83
N ALA A 219 -23.37 -8.24 5.61
CA ALA A 219 -24.81 -8.10 5.39
C ALA A 219 -25.61 -9.33 5.88
N ALA A 220 -25.14 -10.54 5.61
CA ALA A 220 -25.74 -11.78 6.12
C ALA A 220 -25.73 -11.82 7.66
N ARG A 221 -24.63 -11.41 8.29
CA ARG A 221 -24.49 -11.41 9.76
C ARG A 221 -25.27 -10.29 10.45
N LEU A 222 -25.62 -9.23 9.72
CA LEU A 222 -26.59 -8.20 10.13
C LEU A 222 -28.06 -8.62 9.92
N GLY A 223 -28.31 -9.84 9.43
CA GLY A 223 -29.66 -10.41 9.29
C GLY A 223 -30.34 -10.17 7.94
N LEU A 224 -29.59 -9.79 6.89
CA LEU A 224 -30.15 -9.76 5.53
C LEU A 224 -30.48 -11.18 5.05
N ASP A 225 -31.65 -11.35 4.43
CA ASP A 225 -32.17 -12.67 4.04
C ASP A 225 -31.18 -13.46 3.17
N SER A 226 -30.96 -14.72 3.56
CA SER A 226 -30.23 -15.74 2.81
C SER A 226 -30.56 -15.76 1.30
N ALA A 227 -31.83 -15.63 0.90
CA ALA A 227 -32.23 -15.63 -0.51
C ALA A 227 -31.70 -14.37 -1.25
N ILE A 228 -31.65 -13.22 -0.58
CA ILE A 228 -31.06 -11.99 -1.10
C ILE A 228 -29.53 -12.14 -1.17
N ILE A 229 -28.90 -12.76 -0.17
CA ILE A 229 -27.46 -13.01 -0.13
C ILE A 229 -27.01 -13.97 -1.24
N GLU A 230 -27.69 -15.11 -1.45
CA GLU A 230 -27.37 -16.02 -2.56
C GLU A 230 -27.67 -15.38 -3.92
N ARG A 231 -28.72 -14.55 -4.04
CA ARG A 231 -28.96 -13.81 -5.27
C ARG A 231 -27.88 -12.75 -5.53
N ALA A 232 -27.43 -12.03 -4.50
CA ALA A 232 -26.33 -11.07 -4.61
C ALA A 232 -25.00 -11.74 -4.99
N LYS A 233 -24.69 -12.90 -4.39
CA LYS A 233 -23.56 -13.74 -4.82
C LYS A 233 -23.65 -14.08 -6.31
N SER A 234 -24.83 -14.43 -6.84
CA SER A 234 -24.98 -14.77 -8.28
C SER A 234 -24.69 -13.60 -9.26
N PHE A 235 -24.47 -12.38 -8.77
CA PHE A 235 -24.01 -11.23 -9.56
C PHE A 235 -22.50 -10.92 -9.40
N VAL A 236 -21.84 -11.52 -8.40
CA VAL A 236 -20.37 -11.43 -8.25
C VAL A 236 -19.74 -12.43 -9.21
N GLY A 237 -18.92 -11.94 -10.16
CA GLY A 237 -18.28 -12.79 -11.16
C GLY A 237 -17.42 -13.91 -10.55
N GLU A 238 -17.40 -15.07 -11.20
CA GLU A 238 -16.73 -16.28 -10.68
C GLU A 238 -15.24 -16.06 -10.39
N GLU A 239 -14.55 -15.25 -11.19
CA GLU A 239 -13.15 -14.87 -10.98
C GLU A 239 -12.94 -14.09 -9.67
N ILE A 240 -13.84 -13.13 -9.37
CA ILE A 240 -13.81 -12.37 -8.11
C ILE A 240 -14.04 -13.32 -6.92
N MET A 241 -15.01 -14.24 -7.03
CA MET A 241 -15.21 -15.27 -6.01
C MET A 241 -13.99 -16.18 -5.84
N ALA A 242 -13.32 -16.58 -6.93
CA ALA A 242 -12.13 -17.42 -6.87
C ALA A 242 -10.98 -16.70 -6.15
N ILE A 243 -10.78 -15.41 -6.41
CA ILE A 243 -9.80 -14.57 -5.71
C ILE A 243 -10.15 -14.47 -4.22
N ASP A 244 -11.38 -14.07 -3.85
CA ASP A 244 -11.77 -13.93 -2.43
C ASP A 244 -11.74 -15.27 -1.66
N ARG A 245 -11.91 -16.43 -2.34
CA ARG A 245 -11.67 -17.77 -1.76
C ARG A 245 -10.19 -18.01 -1.47
N VAL A 246 -9.30 -17.83 -2.46
CA VAL A 246 -7.85 -18.01 -2.28
C VAL A 246 -7.30 -17.07 -1.19
N LEU A 247 -7.80 -15.83 -1.11
CA LEU A 247 -7.46 -14.92 -0.01
C LEU A 247 -8.00 -15.39 1.35
N SER A 248 -9.14 -16.09 1.37
CA SER A 248 -9.73 -16.64 2.60
C SER A 248 -8.89 -17.78 3.15
N ASP A 249 -8.35 -18.63 2.28
CA ASP A 249 -7.49 -19.75 2.63
C ASP A 249 -6.14 -19.22 3.15
N ILE A 250 -5.54 -18.23 2.48
CA ILE A 250 -4.33 -17.54 2.96
C ILE A 250 -4.55 -16.84 4.32
N GLU A 251 -5.72 -16.22 4.54
CA GLU A 251 -6.08 -15.65 5.84
C GLU A 251 -6.32 -16.71 6.94
N ALA A 252 -6.71 -17.94 6.57
CA ALA A 252 -6.89 -19.05 7.51
C ALA A 252 -5.54 -19.69 7.88
N ASP A 253 -4.73 -20.05 6.88
CA ASP A 253 -3.39 -20.63 7.05
C ASP A 253 -2.48 -19.71 7.89
N ARG A 254 -2.50 -18.40 7.63
CA ARG A 254 -1.76 -17.43 8.46
C ARG A 254 -2.22 -17.45 9.91
N ARG A 255 -3.54 -17.50 10.18
CA ARG A 255 -4.08 -17.50 11.55
C ARG A 255 -3.75 -18.80 12.28
N ALA A 256 -3.77 -19.95 11.59
CA ALA A 256 -3.29 -21.21 12.13
C ALA A 256 -1.79 -21.14 12.48
N TYR A 257 -0.97 -20.61 11.58
CA TYR A 257 0.48 -20.46 11.79
C TYR A 257 0.84 -19.45 12.91
N GLU A 258 0.13 -18.32 13.01
CA GLU A 258 0.27 -17.36 14.13
C GLU A 258 -0.10 -18.02 15.47
N TYR A 259 -1.14 -18.86 15.50
CA TYR A 259 -1.52 -19.64 16.68
C TYR A 259 -0.46 -20.70 17.05
N GLU A 260 0.03 -21.49 16.08
CA GLU A 260 1.11 -22.46 16.32
C GLU A 260 2.39 -21.80 16.85
N LEU A 261 2.78 -20.63 16.32
CA LEU A 261 3.91 -19.87 16.82
C LEU A 261 3.70 -19.38 18.26
N ALA A 262 2.47 -18.95 18.61
CA ALA A 262 2.13 -18.55 19.98
C ALA A 262 2.20 -19.73 20.96
N GLN A 263 1.64 -20.89 20.60
CA GLN A 263 1.74 -22.11 21.42
C GLN A 263 3.19 -22.59 21.55
N ALA A 264 3.98 -22.54 20.46
CA ALA A 264 5.40 -22.87 20.49
C ALA A 264 6.23 -21.88 21.35
N ALA A 265 5.81 -20.62 21.49
CA ALA A 265 6.42 -19.67 22.40
C ALA A 265 6.07 -19.97 23.87
N LEU A 266 4.81 -20.29 24.18
CA LEU A 266 4.36 -20.69 25.52
C LEU A 266 5.08 -21.96 26.01
N HIS A 267 5.08 -23.03 25.21
CA HIS A 267 5.79 -24.27 25.56
C HIS A 267 7.31 -24.06 25.78
N ARG A 268 7.93 -23.05 25.14
CA ARG A 268 9.33 -22.69 25.37
C ARG A 268 9.53 -21.98 26.71
N THR A 269 8.70 -20.99 27.04
CA THR A 269 8.82 -20.26 28.33
C THR A 269 8.50 -21.17 29.52
N GLU A 270 7.54 -22.08 29.37
CA GLU A 270 7.27 -23.14 30.35
C GLU A 270 8.48 -24.09 30.52
N ALA A 271 9.05 -24.59 29.42
CA ALA A 271 10.22 -25.48 29.46
C ALA A 271 11.45 -24.78 30.07
N GLU A 272 11.64 -23.48 29.83
CA GLU A 272 12.68 -22.68 30.49
C GLU A 272 12.39 -22.46 31.98
N GLY A 273 11.13 -22.22 32.36
CA GLY A 273 10.69 -22.15 33.75
C GLY A 273 10.96 -23.47 34.51
N VAL A 274 10.64 -24.61 33.91
CA VAL A 274 10.91 -25.96 34.45
C VAL A 274 12.42 -26.28 34.50
N ARG A 275 13.23 -25.69 33.61
CA ARG A 275 14.70 -25.77 33.70
C ARG A 275 15.27 -24.89 34.81
N ARG A 276 14.72 -23.69 35.04
CA ARG A 276 15.16 -22.77 36.11
C ARG A 276 14.72 -23.21 37.51
N SER A 277 13.56 -23.86 37.63
CA SER A 277 13.01 -24.33 38.91
C SER A 277 13.54 -25.70 39.36
N ARG A 278 14.24 -26.46 38.50
CA ARG A 278 15.01 -27.63 38.93
C ARG A 278 16.19 -27.17 39.81
N PRO A 279 16.24 -27.50 41.12
CA PRO A 279 17.39 -27.18 41.94
C PRO A 279 18.63 -27.88 41.39
N GLY A 280 19.76 -27.17 41.35
CA GLY A 280 21.00 -27.68 40.78
C GLY A 280 21.46 -28.95 41.48
N GLY A 281 21.46 -30.07 40.76
CA GLY A 281 21.93 -31.38 41.23
C GLY A 281 23.44 -31.38 41.45
N ALA A 282 23.89 -30.71 42.51
CA ALA A 282 25.30 -30.60 42.91
C ALA A 282 25.81 -31.97 43.37
N ALA A 283 26.26 -32.78 42.41
CA ALA A 283 26.76 -34.14 42.61
C ALA A 283 28.04 -34.14 43.45
N ARG A 284 27.89 -34.10 44.78
CA ARG A 284 28.96 -34.32 45.77
C ARG A 284 29.53 -35.73 45.63
N ARG A 285 30.43 -35.94 44.67
CA ARG A 285 31.34 -37.09 44.67
C ARG A 285 32.42 -36.87 45.74
N THR A 286 32.05 -37.11 47.00
CA THR A 286 33.01 -37.26 48.10
C THR A 286 33.97 -38.40 47.78
N GLY A 287 35.28 -38.15 47.85
CA GLY A 287 36.29 -39.12 47.41
C GLY A 287 36.70 -40.11 48.50
N ARG A 288 36.83 -41.39 48.12
CA ARG A 288 37.71 -42.40 48.72
C ARG A 288 37.97 -43.51 47.68
N GLY A 289 39.15 -44.13 47.75
CA GLY A 289 39.61 -45.15 46.80
C GLY A 289 40.76 -44.68 45.90
N ARG A 290 41.99 -45.14 46.18
CA ARG A 290 43.18 -44.96 45.32
C ARG A 290 43.59 -46.32 44.74
N ALA A 291 43.60 -46.43 43.41
CA ALA A 291 44.40 -47.37 42.64
C ALA A 291 44.33 -46.95 41.15
N ALA A 292 45.29 -47.16 40.26
CA ALA A 292 46.77 -47.20 40.29
C ALA A 292 47.21 -47.72 38.90
N TRP A 293 47.49 -46.81 37.95
CA TRP A 293 48.26 -47.06 36.70
C TRP A 293 47.69 -48.07 35.66
N PRO A 294 48.27 -48.18 34.44
CA PRO A 294 49.08 -47.22 33.68
C PRO A 294 48.39 -46.76 32.36
N GLY A 295 48.93 -45.75 31.69
CA GLY A 295 48.32 -45.14 30.50
C GLY A 295 48.57 -45.85 29.16
N ARG A 296 47.87 -45.38 28.10
CA ARG A 296 48.25 -45.57 26.69
C ARG A 296 48.13 -44.25 25.92
N VAL A 297 48.96 -44.12 24.90
CA VAL A 297 49.15 -42.90 24.09
C VAL A 297 47.95 -42.68 23.16
N TYR A 298 47.44 -41.44 23.12
CA TYR A 298 46.44 -41.02 22.15
C TYR A 298 47.11 -40.75 20.80
N ARG A 299 46.65 -41.40 19.72
CA ARG A 299 47.18 -41.23 18.36
C ARG A 299 46.08 -40.63 17.47
N PRO A 300 46.31 -39.46 16.84
CA PRO A 300 45.27 -38.82 16.03
C PRO A 300 45.10 -39.54 14.68
N VAL A 301 43.86 -39.83 14.31
CA VAL A 301 43.46 -40.16 12.94
C VAL A 301 42.36 -39.19 12.55
N GLY A 302 42.71 -38.18 11.77
CA GLY A 302 41.72 -37.28 11.18
C GLY A 302 41.17 -37.88 9.90
N HIS A 303 39.85 -37.82 9.70
CA HIS A 303 39.27 -37.90 8.36
C HIS A 303 38.33 -36.73 8.11
N GLN A 304 38.64 -36.00 7.04
CA GLN A 304 37.81 -34.94 6.49
C GLN A 304 36.48 -35.53 6.00
N ARG A 305 35.41 -34.73 6.07
CA ARG A 305 34.37 -34.69 5.02
C ARG A 305 33.59 -33.39 5.09
N HIS A 306 33.90 -32.47 4.17
CA HIS A 306 33.03 -31.33 3.89
C HIS A 306 31.65 -31.83 3.46
N ARG A 307 30.58 -31.19 3.94
CA ARG A 307 29.30 -31.13 3.23
C ARG A 307 29.02 -29.67 2.87
N ARG A 308 28.95 -29.39 1.58
CA ARG A 308 28.53 -28.09 1.03
C ARG A 308 27.06 -27.84 1.39
N TRP A 309 26.73 -26.58 1.68
CA TRP A 309 25.37 -26.07 1.49
C TRP A 309 25.07 -25.94 -0.02
N PRO A 310 23.85 -26.26 -0.49
CA PRO A 310 23.42 -25.92 -1.85
C PRO A 310 23.05 -24.43 -1.95
N SER A 311 23.72 -23.70 -2.84
CA SER A 311 23.33 -22.34 -3.22
C SER A 311 22.30 -22.38 -4.35
N HIS A 312 21.08 -21.87 -4.14
CA HIS A 312 20.09 -21.72 -5.22
C HIS A 312 20.46 -20.56 -6.15
N SER A 313 21.25 -20.85 -7.19
CA SER A 313 21.49 -19.96 -8.31
C SER A 313 20.37 -20.04 -9.34
N ARG A 314 19.94 -18.88 -9.85
CA ARG A 314 18.93 -18.74 -10.93
C ARG A 314 19.26 -19.62 -12.15
N ARG A 315 18.24 -20.15 -12.82
CA ARG A 315 18.29 -20.47 -14.25
C ARG A 315 17.09 -19.89 -14.98
N SER A 316 17.37 -19.20 -16.08
CA SER A 316 16.38 -18.81 -17.07
C SER A 316 15.84 -20.05 -17.79
N GLY A 317 14.53 -20.05 -18.07
CA GLY A 317 13.83 -21.14 -18.75
C GLY A 317 12.91 -20.58 -19.83
N SER A 318 13.48 -20.11 -20.94
CA SER A 318 12.72 -19.57 -22.06
C SER A 318 11.93 -20.67 -22.78
N ARG A 319 10.63 -20.73 -22.51
CA ARG A 319 9.59 -21.30 -23.37
C ARG A 319 8.49 -20.24 -23.47
N GLY A 320 7.87 -19.99 -24.61
CA GLY A 320 7.89 -20.76 -25.86
C GLY A 320 6.50 -20.86 -26.46
N TRP A 321 5.67 -19.83 -26.27
CA TRP A 321 4.31 -19.76 -26.80
C TRP A 321 4.33 -19.28 -28.24
N LEU A 322 4.69 -20.20 -29.14
CA LEU A 322 4.37 -20.10 -30.55
C LEU A 322 3.06 -20.85 -30.78
N HIS A 323 2.02 -20.13 -31.20
CA HIS A 323 0.89 -20.72 -31.89
C HIS A 323 0.60 -19.89 -33.13
N GLU A 324 0.43 -20.56 -34.26
CA GLU A 324 0.27 -19.90 -35.55
C GLU A 324 -1.18 -19.43 -35.76
N SER A 325 -1.32 -18.26 -36.37
CA SER A 325 -2.52 -17.88 -37.12
C SER A 325 -2.10 -17.06 -38.35
N GLN A 326 -1.48 -17.72 -39.33
CA GLN A 326 -1.37 -17.14 -40.68
C GLN A 326 -2.78 -17.05 -41.28
N GLY A 327 -3.03 -15.99 -42.04
CA GLY A 327 -4.36 -15.74 -42.61
C GLY A 327 -4.69 -16.64 -43.80
N ALA A 328 -5.96 -16.96 -43.97
CA ALA A 328 -6.52 -17.48 -45.21
C ALA A 328 -7.53 -16.48 -45.78
N ALA A 329 -7.39 -16.13 -47.05
CA ALA A 329 -8.30 -15.23 -47.76
C ALA A 329 -8.93 -15.93 -48.96
N GLY A 330 -10.18 -15.58 -49.26
CA GLY A 330 -10.92 -16.06 -50.45
C GLY A 330 -11.75 -17.32 -50.19
N GLY A 331 -13.01 -17.32 -50.68
CA GLY A 331 -13.91 -18.47 -50.54
C GLY A 331 -15.41 -18.15 -50.49
N ALA A 332 -15.91 -17.34 -51.43
CA ALA A 332 -17.37 -17.28 -51.67
C ALA A 332 -17.81 -18.49 -52.54
N PRO A 333 -19.08 -18.91 -52.43
CA PRO A 333 -19.88 -18.94 -53.66
C PRO A 333 -21.31 -18.37 -53.52
N ASP A 334 -21.93 -18.06 -54.66
CA ASP A 334 -23.28 -17.49 -54.82
C ASP A 334 -24.45 -18.35 -54.30
N GLY A 335 -25.57 -17.68 -53.95
CA GLY A 335 -26.78 -18.33 -53.40
C GLY A 335 -28.15 -17.98 -54.02
N ARG A 336 -28.41 -16.71 -54.41
CA ARG A 336 -29.72 -16.16 -54.89
C ARG A 336 -30.81 -16.13 -53.80
N GLY A 337 -31.79 -15.20 -53.80
CA GLY A 337 -32.02 -14.00 -54.63
C GLY A 337 -33.44 -13.41 -54.44
N LYS A 338 -33.70 -12.20 -54.99
CA LYS A 338 -34.94 -11.37 -54.89
C LYS A 338 -35.19 -10.77 -53.49
N GLY A 339 -35.28 -9.44 -53.25
CA GLY A 339 -34.98 -8.25 -54.07
C GLY A 339 -36.21 -7.45 -54.52
N HIS A 340 -36.22 -6.12 -54.31
CA HIS A 340 -36.95 -5.07 -55.06
C HIS A 340 -36.38 -3.65 -54.73
N SER A 341 -36.42 -2.75 -55.72
CA SER A 341 -35.96 -1.33 -55.77
C SER A 341 -36.64 -0.69 -57.03
N PRO A 342 -36.53 0.62 -57.38
CA PRO A 342 -35.75 1.76 -56.83
C PRO A 342 -36.69 2.95 -56.42
N ALA A 343 -36.35 4.25 -56.33
CA ALA A 343 -35.17 5.10 -56.62
C ALA A 343 -35.06 6.24 -55.53
N THR A 344 -34.51 7.46 -55.65
CA THR A 344 -34.01 8.34 -56.75
C THR A 344 -32.98 9.36 -56.22
N VAL A 345 -32.13 9.95 -57.09
CA VAL A 345 -31.07 10.95 -56.77
C VAL A 345 -30.99 12.01 -57.90
N PRO A 346 -30.92 13.34 -57.61
CA PRO A 346 -29.67 14.13 -57.75
C PRO A 346 -29.49 15.25 -56.68
N ALA A 347 -28.34 15.86 -56.33
CA ALA A 347 -26.93 15.89 -56.80
C ALA A 347 -26.45 17.08 -57.71
N ARG A 348 -25.64 18.00 -57.13
CA ARG A 348 -24.57 18.93 -57.68
C ARG A 348 -24.04 19.81 -56.51
N ALA A 349 -22.76 20.15 -56.26
CA ALA A 349 -21.57 20.60 -57.04
C ALA A 349 -21.59 22.11 -57.41
N GLU A 350 -20.56 22.96 -57.20
CA GLU A 350 -19.17 22.86 -56.65
C GLU A 350 -18.81 24.22 -55.92
N GLY A 351 -17.59 24.67 -55.57
CA GLY A 351 -16.23 24.14 -55.81
C GLY A 351 -15.00 25.04 -55.53
N THR A 352 -13.81 24.44 -55.69
CA THR A 352 -12.44 25.02 -55.92
C THR A 352 -11.68 25.92 -54.90
N ARG A 353 -10.34 25.65 -54.81
CA ARG A 353 -9.17 26.59 -54.58
C ARG A 353 -9.00 27.28 -53.19
N ARG A 354 -7.81 27.76 -52.77
CA ARG A 354 -6.38 27.30 -52.89
C ARG A 354 -5.47 28.13 -51.93
N CYS A 355 -4.42 27.51 -51.37
CA CYS A 355 -3.10 28.08 -50.98
C CYS A 355 -2.91 29.34 -50.06
N CYS A 356 -2.08 29.15 -49.02
CA CYS A 356 -0.92 29.99 -48.63
C CYS A 356 -1.02 31.31 -47.78
N SER A 357 -0.69 31.15 -46.47
CA SER A 357 0.57 31.65 -45.84
C SER A 357 0.68 33.02 -45.12
N ARG A 358 1.70 33.09 -44.22
CA ARG A 358 2.46 34.26 -43.67
C ARG A 358 1.91 35.12 -42.50
N SER A 359 2.25 34.64 -41.30
CA SER A 359 3.04 35.30 -40.23
C SER A 359 3.38 36.82 -40.25
N ALA A 360 2.92 37.56 -39.22
CA ALA A 360 3.58 38.65 -38.45
C ALA A 360 2.67 38.98 -37.23
N ARG A 361 3.05 39.18 -35.96
CA ARG A 361 4.28 39.45 -35.17
C ARG A 361 4.68 40.95 -35.07
N ILE A 362 5.06 41.38 -33.84
CA ILE A 362 5.64 42.70 -33.43
C ILE A 362 4.58 43.83 -33.34
N ASN A 363 4.48 44.70 -32.33
CA ASN A 363 4.98 44.83 -30.92
C ASN A 363 3.99 45.80 -30.17
N GLN A 364 4.16 46.45 -29.00
CA GLN A 364 5.28 46.69 -28.06
C GLN A 364 4.80 46.87 -26.57
N HIS A 365 5.36 47.85 -25.84
CA HIS A 365 5.22 48.21 -24.41
C HIS A 365 5.60 49.72 -24.28
N PRO A 366 5.36 50.49 -23.17
CA PRO A 366 5.93 50.21 -21.84
C PRO A 366 5.15 50.70 -20.57
N ARG A 367 5.79 50.53 -19.40
CA ARG A 367 5.53 51.12 -18.05
C ARG A 367 6.52 52.31 -17.81
N PRO A 368 6.86 52.86 -16.58
CA PRO A 368 6.39 52.63 -15.19
C PRO A 368 6.29 53.85 -14.21
N ALA A 369 5.76 53.59 -13.00
CA ALA A 369 6.03 54.24 -11.67
C ALA A 369 5.84 55.77 -11.46
N GLY A 370 5.64 56.32 -10.24
CA GLY A 370 5.40 55.75 -8.89
C GLY A 370 5.61 56.78 -7.74
N ARG A 371 5.22 56.45 -6.49
CA ARG A 371 5.22 57.31 -5.25
C ARG A 371 4.10 58.39 -5.23
N GLY A 372 3.61 58.91 -4.09
CA GLY A 372 3.79 58.58 -2.66
C GLY A 372 3.11 59.62 -1.72
N SER A 373 3.01 59.34 -0.40
CA SER A 373 2.38 60.17 0.69
C SER A 373 0.85 60.41 0.56
N HIS A 374 0.05 60.65 1.61
CA HIS A 374 0.29 61.07 3.00
C HIS A 374 -0.53 60.26 4.06
N SER A 375 -0.24 60.49 5.34
CA SER A 375 -0.93 59.94 6.52
C SER A 375 -1.86 60.94 7.21
N CYS A 376 -2.87 60.44 7.93
CA CYS A 376 -3.48 61.13 9.07
C CYS A 376 -3.99 60.10 10.10
N VAL A 377 -4.04 60.49 11.38
CA VAL A 377 -4.40 59.61 12.52
C VAL A 377 -5.61 60.20 13.24
N GLY A 378 -6.51 59.33 13.70
CA GLY A 378 -7.61 59.70 14.60
C GLY A 378 -7.97 58.55 15.53
N GLN A 379 -7.64 58.69 16.81
CA GLN A 379 -8.24 57.88 17.89
C GLN A 379 -9.50 58.59 18.38
N VAL A 380 -10.51 57.83 18.82
CA VAL A 380 -11.25 58.11 20.06
C VAL A 380 -12.11 56.89 20.45
N SER A 381 -12.22 56.71 21.76
CA SER A 381 -13.03 55.81 22.61
C SER A 381 -14.19 55.01 22.01
N GLY A 382 -14.34 53.79 22.54
CA GLY A 382 -15.46 52.86 22.36
C GLY A 382 -15.27 51.64 23.24
#